data_AF-A0A838P1R6-F1
#
_entry.id   AF-A0A838P1R6-F1
#
_cell.length_a   1.000
_cell.length_b   1.000
_cell.length_c   1.000
_cell.angle_alpha   90.00
_cell.angle_beta   90.00
_cell.angle_gamma   90.00
#
_symmetry.space_group_name_H-M   'P 1'
#
loop_
_entity.id
_entity.type
_entity.pdbx_description
1 polymer ?
#
loop_
_entity_poly.entity_id
_entity_poly.type
_entity_poly.pdbx_seq_one_letter_code
_entity_poly.pdbx_strand_id
1 'polypeptide(L)'
;MKKASLFMNGRSQAVRLPKEFRFEGTHVYARKDGNRVILSPEDDRIERLIALIGSAPDFPDIPRDPPEPIRPEIREFFGVSD
;
A
#
# COMPACT_ATOMS: atom_id res chain seq x y z
N MET A 1 -22.25 -12.87 -8.98
CA MET A 1 -21.19 -12.49 -9.95
C MET A 1 -21.82 -11.92 -11.21
N LYS A 2 -21.19 -10.92 -11.83
CA LYS A 2 -21.61 -10.37 -13.12
C LYS A 2 -20.45 -10.48 -14.09
N LYS A 3 -20.75 -10.77 -15.36
CA LYS A 3 -19.76 -10.76 -16.43
C LYS A 3 -19.56 -9.31 -16.90
N ALA A 4 -18.33 -8.99 -17.28
CA ALA A 4 -17.97 -7.73 -17.92
C ALA A 4 -17.41 -8.02 -19.31
N SER A 5 -17.64 -7.12 -20.26
CA SER A 5 -17.13 -7.27 -21.62
C SER A 5 -15.69 -6.75 -21.71
N LEU A 6 -14.84 -7.53 -22.37
CA LEU A 6 -13.51 -7.10 -22.79
C LEU A 6 -13.60 -6.52 -24.20
N PHE A 7 -12.89 -5.44 -24.45
CA PHE A 7 -12.80 -4.81 -25.76
C PHE A 7 -11.45 -4.12 -25.93
N MET A 8 -11.12 -3.72 -27.16
CA MET A 8 -9.92 -2.95 -27.46
C MET A 8 -10.24 -1.45 -27.48
N ASN A 9 -9.36 -0.64 -26.89
CA ASN A 9 -9.35 0.81 -27.02
C ASN A 9 -7.97 1.22 -27.56
N GLY A 10 -7.90 1.46 -28.87
CA GLY A 10 -6.63 1.61 -29.57
C GLY A 10 -5.76 0.35 -29.42
N ARG A 11 -4.54 0.53 -28.89
CA ARG A 11 -3.59 -0.58 -28.64
C ARG A 11 -3.77 -1.26 -27.29
N SER A 12 -4.72 -0.82 -26.48
CA SER A 12 -4.91 -1.30 -25.10
C SER A 12 -6.16 -2.17 -24.98
N GLN A 13 -6.12 -3.17 -24.11
CA GLN A 13 -7.32 -3.90 -23.70
C GLN A 13 -8.05 -3.12 -22.60
N ALA A 14 -9.37 -3.10 -22.66
CA ALA A 14 -10.25 -2.42 -21.72
C ALA A 14 -11.39 -3.34 -21.25
N VAL A 15 -11.93 -3.02 -20.07
CA VAL A 15 -13.10 -3.72 -19.49
C VAL A 15 -14.23 -2.71 -19.35
N ARG A 16 -15.44 -3.07 -19.82
CA ARG A 16 -16.63 -2.24 -19.57
C ARG A 16 -17.22 -2.62 -18.21
N LEU A 17 -17.06 -1.75 -17.22
CA LEU A 17 -17.61 -1.98 -15.88
C LEU A 17 -19.15 -1.89 -15.88
N PRO A 18 -19.85 -2.93 -15.38
CA PRO A 18 -21.28 -2.84 -15.06
C PRO A 18 -21.55 -1.69 -14.08
N LYS A 19 -22.78 -1.17 -14.07
CA LYS A 19 -23.16 0.06 -13.34
C LYS A 19 -22.82 -0.05 -11.84
N GLU A 20 -23.04 -1.21 -11.26
CA GLU A 20 -22.82 -1.51 -9.84
C GLU A 20 -21.33 -1.60 -9.42
N PHE A 21 -20.39 -1.62 -10.37
CA PHE A 21 -18.94 -1.66 -10.09
C PHE A 21 -18.21 -0.40 -10.58
N ARG A 22 -18.94 0.67 -10.94
CA ARG A 22 -18.31 1.92 -11.38
C ARG A 22 -17.65 2.61 -10.19
N PHE A 23 -16.48 3.18 -10.43
CA PHE A 23 -15.78 4.05 -9.50
C PHE A 23 -16.22 5.50 -9.72
N GLU A 24 -16.10 6.32 -8.67
CA GLU A 24 -16.10 7.77 -8.80
C GLU A 24 -14.74 8.25 -9.32
N GLY A 25 -14.70 9.45 -9.92
CA GLY A 25 -13.48 10.02 -10.49
C GLY A 25 -13.13 9.53 -11.90
N THR A 26 -11.88 9.75 -12.30
CA THR A 26 -11.39 9.49 -13.67
C THR A 26 -10.29 8.44 -13.75
N HIS A 27 -9.68 8.07 -12.61
CA HIS A 27 -8.56 7.12 -12.54
C HIS A 27 -8.73 6.13 -11.39
N VAL A 28 -8.05 4.99 -11.53
CA VAL A 28 -7.99 3.91 -10.54
C VAL A 28 -6.58 3.34 -10.51
N TYR A 29 -6.17 2.80 -9.38
CA TYR A 29 -4.99 1.94 -9.33
C TYR A 29 -5.34 0.54 -9.83
N ALA A 30 -4.44 -0.05 -10.61
CA ALA A 30 -4.55 -1.43 -11.07
C ALA A 30 -3.34 -2.23 -10.61
N ARG A 31 -3.58 -3.39 -9.99
CA ARG A 31 -2.54 -4.36 -9.65
C ARG A 31 -2.92 -5.76 -10.07
N LYS A 32 -1.91 -6.60 -10.31
CA LYS A 32 -2.09 -8.01 -10.65
C LYS A 32 -1.77 -8.89 -9.46
N ASP A 33 -2.61 -9.88 -9.22
CA ASP A 33 -2.44 -10.89 -8.17
C ASP A 33 -2.78 -12.27 -8.77
N GLY A 34 -1.73 -13.01 -9.16
CA GLY A 34 -1.87 -14.21 -9.97
C GLY A 34 -2.61 -13.95 -11.28
N ASN A 35 -3.79 -14.57 -11.43
CA ASN A 35 -4.68 -14.42 -12.58
C ASN A 35 -5.74 -13.32 -12.41
N ARG A 36 -5.72 -12.58 -11.30
CA ARG A 36 -6.70 -11.53 -10.98
C ARG A 36 -6.12 -10.15 -11.30
N VAL A 37 -6.97 -9.26 -11.79
CA VAL A 37 -6.71 -7.82 -11.84
C VAL A 37 -7.58 -7.17 -10.76
N ILE A 38 -6.94 -6.44 -9.86
CA ILE A 38 -7.59 -5.76 -8.74
C ILE A 38 -7.52 -4.26 -9.03
N LEU A 39 -8.68 -3.62 -9.07
CA LEU A 39 -8.83 -2.18 -9.24
C LEU A 39 -9.22 -1.56 -7.90
N SER A 40 -8.56 -0.47 -7.52
CA SER A 40 -8.92 0.32 -6.33
C SER A 40 -9.03 1.81 -6.69
N PRO A 41 -9.86 2.59 -5.98
CA PRO A 41 -9.96 4.04 -6.20
C PRO A 41 -8.59 4.71 -6.02
N GLU A 42 -8.39 5.84 -6.69
CA GLU A 42 -7.16 6.64 -6.54
C GLU A 42 -7.10 7.36 -5.18
N ASP A 43 -8.23 7.94 -4.75
CA ASP A 43 -8.38 8.72 -3.51
C ASP A 43 -8.79 7.86 -2.30
N ASP A 44 -8.20 6.66 -2.12
CA ASP A 44 -8.58 5.80 -0.98
C ASP A 44 -7.56 5.78 0.17
N ARG A 45 -6.35 6.31 -0.07
CA ARG A 45 -5.22 6.02 0.81
C ARG A 45 -5.27 6.78 2.13
N ILE A 46 -5.62 8.06 2.10
CA ILE A 46 -5.69 8.88 3.31
C ILE A 46 -6.94 8.49 4.12
N GLU A 47 -8.07 8.27 3.46
CA GLU A 47 -9.32 7.84 4.08
C GLU A 47 -9.15 6.46 4.74
N ARG A 48 -8.52 5.49 4.06
CA ARG A 48 -8.16 4.20 4.68
C ARG A 48 -7.23 4.37 5.86
N LEU A 49 -6.21 5.22 5.73
CA LEU A 49 -5.25 5.44 6.82
C LEU A 49 -5.96 6.04 8.04
N ILE A 50 -6.80 7.05 7.83
CA ILE A 50 -7.62 7.67 8.88
C ILE A 50 -8.52 6.64 9.54
N ALA A 51 -9.17 5.76 8.77
CA ALA A 51 -10.02 4.70 9.30
C ALA A 51 -9.25 3.66 10.16
N LEU A 52 -7.94 3.57 10.01
CA LEU A 52 -7.08 2.69 10.80
C LEU A 52 -6.55 3.35 12.08
N ILE A 53 -6.66 4.68 12.23
CA ILE A 53 -6.20 5.39 13.43
C ILE A 53 -6.97 4.86 14.65
N GLY A 54 -6.23 4.37 15.64
CA GLY A 54 -6.79 3.80 16.88
C GLY A 54 -7.32 2.37 16.75
N SER A 55 -7.17 1.71 15.60
CA SER A 55 -7.63 0.32 15.40
C SER A 55 -6.81 -0.75 16.12
N ALA A 56 -5.64 -0.39 16.65
CA ALA A 56 -4.73 -1.29 17.37
C ALA A 56 -4.47 -0.74 18.78
N PRO A 57 -5.40 -0.93 19.74
CA PRO A 57 -5.29 -0.38 21.10
C PRO A 57 -4.15 -1.01 21.90
N ASP A 58 -3.76 -2.24 21.57
CA ASP A 58 -2.67 -2.97 22.23
C ASP A 58 -1.30 -2.73 21.56
N PHE A 59 -1.25 -1.91 20.50
CA PHE A 59 0.02 -1.57 19.87
C PHE A 59 0.76 -0.56 20.75
N PRO A 60 2.01 -0.83 21.15
CA PRO A 60 2.74 0.06 22.04
C PRO A 60 3.00 1.40 21.35
N ASP A 61 2.89 2.48 22.11
CA ASP A 61 3.28 3.80 21.64
C ASP A 61 4.75 3.78 21.18
N ILE A 62 5.02 4.44 20.04
CA ILE A 62 6.40 4.68 19.61
C ILE A 62 6.98 5.72 20.59
N PRO A 63 8.12 5.43 21.26
CA PRO A 63 8.80 6.41 22.09
C PRO A 63 9.02 7.71 21.31
N ARG A 64 8.67 8.85 21.93
CA ARG A 64 8.83 10.17 21.27
C ARG A 64 10.29 10.49 21.01
N ASP A 65 11.15 10.03 21.89
CA ASP A 65 12.59 10.17 21.74
C ASP A 65 13.09 9.02 20.87
N PRO A 66 13.84 9.31 19.79
CA PRO A 66 14.51 8.27 19.05
C PRO A 66 15.41 7.48 20.01
N PRO A 67 15.57 6.17 19.82
CA PRO A 67 16.53 5.41 20.62
C PRO A 67 17.89 6.09 20.51
N GLU A 68 18.61 6.14 21.62
CA GLU A 68 20.03 6.50 21.63
C GLU A 68 20.70 5.74 20.47
N PRO A 69 21.41 6.44 19.57
CA PRO A 69 22.07 5.78 18.47
C PRO A 69 22.95 4.70 19.05
N ILE A 70 22.70 3.44 18.66
CA ILE A 70 23.56 2.32 19.03
C ILE A 70 24.94 2.71 18.54
N ARG A 71 25.84 3.10 19.45
CA ARG A 71 27.26 3.23 19.16
C ARG A 71 27.76 1.80 19.21
N PRO A 72 27.99 1.13 18.06
CA PRO A 72 28.66 -0.15 18.14
C PRO A 72 30.01 0.11 18.80
N GLU A 73 30.29 -0.61 19.88
CA GLU A 73 31.59 -0.67 20.56
C GLU A 73 32.59 -1.38 19.62
N ILE A 74 32.80 -0.83 18.43
CA ILE A 74 33.67 -1.40 17.39
C ILE A 74 35.12 -1.49 17.91
N ARG A 75 35.48 -0.68 18.91
CA ARG A 75 36.84 -0.60 19.45
C ARG A 75 37.31 -1.88 20.15
N GLU A 76 36.43 -2.65 20.81
CA GLU A 76 36.85 -3.92 21.42
C GLU A 76 36.86 -5.09 20.44
N PHE A 77 36.02 -5.05 19.40
CA PHE A 77 35.89 -6.16 18.46
C PHE A 77 37.08 -6.30 17.49
N PHE A 78 37.77 -5.20 17.14
CA PHE A 78 38.87 -5.24 16.18
C PHE A 78 40.28 -5.22 16.79
N GLY A 79 40.42 -5.18 18.12
CA GLY A 79 41.73 -5.31 18.79
C GLY A 79 42.83 -4.40 18.24
N VAL A 80 42.46 -3.22 17.71
CA VAL A 80 43.44 -2.28 17.16
C VAL A 80 44.15 -1.60 18.33
N SER A 81 45.30 -2.15 18.66
CA SER A 81 46.32 -1.51 19.47
C SER A 81 47.09 -0.53 18.57
N ASP A 82 47.43 0.65 19.11
CA ASP A 82 48.25 1.68 18.45
C ASP A 82 49.55 1.13 17.83
#